data_AF-A0A432FGZ9-F1
#
_entry.id   AF-A0A432FGZ9-F1
#
_cell.length_a   1.000
_cell.length_b   1.000
_cell.length_c   1.000
_cell.angle_alpha   90.00
_cell.angle_beta   90.00
_cell.angle_gamma   90.00
#
_symmetry.space_group_name_H-M   'P 1'
#
loop_
_entity.id
_entity.type
_entity.pdbx_description
1 polymer ?
#
loop_
_entity_poly.entity_id
_entity_poly.type
_entity_poly.pdbx_seq_one_letter_code
_entity_poly.pdbx_strand_id
1 'polypeptide(L)'
;MIAGVVTLSAKPIIVNSGKDLKHLAKIENKLNEGGAEIDLTVVMRNGRWPIGYLEMAQAGKFTNPALCAAWHSDRYQPGTGVYTVSAEVMLVGAEDVYDGVSGVIGWLDSESGVGISFALNHYDGFQVGTVSFLADDADANRSLDGLFELDGSPAGAATGSAWSGKGSHDGSKWVRMGLAFSTPTEEDKAALEDVTARITATVFKTGKKIVEGTREIVLLTNLPMPEGSKHRFGYFGYWDSIWDEGNKVAICRNLKIDGELYNSPPTIEPIDDLIINENGTGEVIVLIGDRELYSSQIEVSAESSNPALVPVEGIAISTSGPKRTLTITPSANAHGEAVITITVSDGVDQASAAFTLTVNEMNDPPILSVARGGDGGLTVEWAGGGVLQSSTDLKSWQAVEDAASPFPADPADAWKYFRVILE
;
A
#
# COMPACT_ATOMS: atom_id res chain seq x y z
N MET A 1 -26.08 -12.54 -22.28
CA MET A 1 -24.69 -12.10 -22.49
C MET A 1 -24.37 -11.11 -21.40
N ILE A 2 -23.36 -11.37 -20.58
CA ILE A 2 -22.87 -10.42 -19.57
C ILE A 2 -21.86 -9.53 -20.29
N ALA A 3 -21.97 -8.21 -20.13
CA ALA A 3 -20.98 -7.30 -20.68
C ALA A 3 -19.64 -7.57 -20.00
N GLY A 4 -18.61 -7.90 -20.79
CA GLY A 4 -17.27 -8.09 -20.26
C GLY A 4 -16.73 -6.75 -19.77
N VAL A 5 -16.41 -6.67 -18.47
CA VAL A 5 -15.57 -5.58 -17.94
C VAL A 5 -14.26 -5.61 -18.72
N VAL A 6 -13.92 -4.50 -19.36
CA VAL A 6 -12.66 -4.39 -20.11
C VAL A 6 -11.54 -4.23 -19.09
N THR A 7 -10.87 -5.33 -18.75
CA THR A 7 -9.72 -5.30 -17.86
C THR A 7 -8.57 -4.56 -18.53
N LEU A 8 -8.28 -3.34 -18.07
CA LEU A 8 -7.00 -2.69 -18.35
C LEU A 8 -5.88 -3.60 -17.87
N SER A 9 -5.09 -4.13 -18.80
CA SER A 9 -4.03 -5.12 -18.52
C SER A 9 -2.78 -4.45 -17.93
N ALA A 10 -2.91 -3.85 -16.75
CA ALA A 10 -1.75 -3.45 -15.96
C ALA A 10 -0.99 -4.69 -15.47
N LYS A 11 0.32 -4.77 -15.72
CA LYS A 11 1.21 -5.59 -14.89
C LYS A 11 1.50 -4.79 -13.62
N PRO A 12 0.99 -5.17 -12.44
CA PRO A 12 1.31 -4.46 -11.21
C PRO A 12 2.78 -4.69 -10.80
N ILE A 13 3.46 -3.63 -10.38
CA ILE A 13 4.82 -3.63 -9.85
C ILE A 13 4.86 -2.62 -8.65
N ILE A 14 5.81 -2.70 -7.67
CA ILE A 14 5.80 -2.01 -6.34
C ILE A 14 7.22 -1.48 -5.80
N VAL A 15 7.57 -0.16 -5.84
CA VAL A 15 8.81 0.68 -5.46
C VAL A 15 8.69 2.22 -5.61
N ASN A 16 9.12 2.95 -4.60
CA ASN A 16 9.08 4.42 -4.51
C ASN A 16 10.06 5.25 -5.40
N SER A 17 9.54 6.33 -5.99
CA SER A 17 10.21 7.63 -6.30
C SER A 17 11.65 7.63 -6.85
N GLY A 18 12.04 6.66 -7.71
CA GLY A 18 13.23 6.75 -8.56
C GLY A 18 14.47 5.92 -8.16
N LYS A 19 14.42 5.13 -7.08
CA LYS A 19 15.53 4.21 -6.73
C LYS A 19 15.50 2.91 -7.57
N ASP A 20 14.30 2.44 -7.85
CA ASP A 20 13.96 1.32 -8.72
C ASP A 20 12.58 1.63 -9.38
N LEU A 21 12.07 0.83 -10.34
CA LEU A 21 10.89 1.23 -11.15
C LEU A 21 9.54 1.09 -10.48
N LYS A 22 9.46 0.11 -9.61
CA LYS A 22 8.28 -0.71 -9.47
C LYS A 22 6.97 0.04 -9.04
N HIS A 23 6.90 1.04 -8.13
CA HIS A 23 5.63 1.73 -7.69
C HIS A 23 5.20 2.71 -8.77
N LEU A 24 5.84 2.67 -9.92
CA LEU A 24 5.31 3.23 -11.11
C LEU A 24 4.60 2.10 -11.83
N ALA A 25 3.28 2.06 -11.70
CA ALA A 25 2.47 1.27 -12.60
C ALA A 25 2.49 1.95 -13.98
N LYS A 26 2.68 1.15 -15.03
CA LYS A 26 2.69 1.58 -16.42
C LYS A 26 1.25 1.51 -16.95
N ILE A 27 0.75 2.61 -17.49
CA ILE A 27 -0.41 2.63 -18.39
C ILE A 27 0.10 2.95 -19.80
N GLU A 28 -0.39 2.22 -20.78
CA GLU A 28 -0.01 2.33 -22.19
C GLU A 28 -1.25 2.52 -23.03
N ASN A 29 -1.07 3.07 -24.23
CA ASN A 29 -2.12 3.10 -25.24
C ASN A 29 -2.61 1.68 -25.55
N LYS A 30 -3.93 1.53 -25.66
CA LYS A 30 -4.60 0.29 -26.09
C LYS A 30 -4.17 -0.19 -27.48
N LEU A 31 -3.79 0.71 -28.39
CA LEU A 31 -3.32 0.34 -29.72
C LEU A 31 -1.79 0.20 -29.79
N ASN A 32 -1.34 -1.05 -29.85
CA ASN A 32 0.04 -1.43 -30.10
C ASN A 32 0.08 -2.59 -31.11
N GLU A 33 0.02 -2.28 -32.41
CA GLU A 33 -0.01 -3.31 -33.47
C GLU A 33 1.36 -3.90 -33.83
N GLY A 34 2.46 -3.38 -33.26
CA GLY A 34 3.84 -3.80 -33.59
C GLY A 34 4.69 -4.32 -32.42
N GLY A 35 4.20 -4.21 -31.17
CA GLY A 35 4.96 -4.59 -29.98
C GLY A 35 6.10 -3.63 -29.65
N ALA A 36 6.02 -2.38 -30.08
CA ALA A 36 6.91 -1.32 -29.59
C ALA A 36 6.30 -0.70 -28.33
N GLU A 37 7.12 -0.42 -27.35
CA GLU A 37 6.72 0.13 -26.05
C GLU A 37 7.59 1.35 -25.76
N ILE A 38 7.08 2.34 -25.03
CA ILE A 38 7.98 3.30 -24.35
C ILE A 38 8.30 2.65 -23.01
N ASP A 39 9.58 2.41 -22.74
CA ASP A 39 10.05 1.80 -21.50
C ASP A 39 10.76 2.82 -20.62
N LEU A 40 10.65 2.60 -19.31
CA LEU A 40 11.33 3.39 -18.29
C LEU A 40 12.31 2.46 -17.56
N THR A 41 13.59 2.80 -17.53
CA THR A 41 14.67 1.97 -16.97
C THR A 41 15.42 2.72 -15.87
N VAL A 42 15.84 2.03 -14.80
CA VAL A 42 16.58 2.64 -13.69
C VAL A 42 18.07 2.66 -13.99
N VAL A 43 18.66 3.86 -13.98
CA VAL A 43 20.10 4.06 -14.19
C VAL A 43 20.78 4.51 -12.90
N MET A 44 21.52 3.58 -12.30
CA MET A 44 22.29 3.80 -11.08
C MET A 44 23.62 4.51 -11.37
N ARG A 45 23.86 5.68 -10.77
CA ARG A 45 25.13 6.40 -10.92
C ARG A 45 26.10 6.03 -9.80
N ASN A 46 27.28 5.52 -10.14
CA ASN A 46 28.31 5.03 -9.20
C ASN A 46 27.77 4.05 -8.13
N GLY A 47 26.74 3.27 -8.46
CA GLY A 47 26.06 2.36 -7.52
C GLY A 47 25.36 3.05 -6.33
N ARG A 48 25.12 4.37 -6.38
CA ARG A 48 24.55 5.14 -5.26
C ARG A 48 23.28 5.89 -5.65
N TRP A 49 22.27 5.79 -4.79
CA TRP A 49 21.11 6.69 -4.71
C TRP A 49 21.47 7.84 -3.74
N PRO A 50 21.01 9.10 -3.91
CA PRO A 50 20.01 9.63 -4.85
C PRO A 50 20.56 10.30 -6.11
N ILE A 51 21.74 9.90 -6.59
CA ILE A 51 22.38 10.54 -7.78
C ILE A 51 22.09 9.84 -9.11
N GLY A 52 21.18 8.85 -9.12
CA GLY A 52 20.70 8.16 -10.32
C GLY A 52 19.58 8.92 -11.05
N TYR A 53 18.98 8.27 -12.04
CA TYR A 53 17.82 8.75 -12.80
C TYR A 53 17.05 7.58 -13.42
N LEU A 54 15.85 7.86 -13.90
CA LEU A 54 15.10 6.97 -14.77
C LEU A 54 15.34 7.41 -16.22
N GLU A 55 15.49 6.45 -17.13
CA GLU A 55 15.71 6.65 -18.56
C GLU A 55 14.51 6.14 -19.34
N MET A 56 13.89 7.03 -20.10
CA MET A 56 12.75 6.74 -20.97
C MET A 56 13.28 6.49 -22.39
N ALA A 57 12.97 5.33 -22.96
CA ALA A 57 13.46 4.93 -24.28
C ALA A 57 12.42 4.07 -25.02
N GLN A 58 12.48 4.06 -26.35
CA GLN A 58 11.68 3.16 -27.18
C GLN A 58 12.26 1.74 -27.10
N ALA A 59 11.43 0.78 -26.71
CA ALA A 59 11.69 -0.66 -26.84
C ALA A 59 10.90 -1.20 -28.04
N GLY A 60 11.42 -2.23 -28.72
CA GLY A 60 10.78 -2.82 -29.91
C GLY A 60 10.75 -1.90 -31.14
N LYS A 61 10.08 -2.35 -32.21
CA LYS A 61 10.08 -1.71 -33.53
C LYS A 61 8.68 -1.40 -34.01
N PHE A 62 8.46 -0.12 -34.33
CA PHE A 62 7.30 0.44 -35.01
C PHE A 62 5.96 0.24 -34.30
N THR A 63 5.26 1.34 -34.09
CA THR A 63 3.81 1.37 -33.96
C THR A 63 3.27 2.44 -34.89
N ASN A 64 2.18 2.10 -35.56
CA ASN A 64 1.17 3.04 -35.98
C ASN A 64 -0.13 2.52 -35.34
N PRO A 65 -0.87 3.30 -34.55
CA PRO A 65 -0.66 4.73 -34.23
C PRO A 65 0.51 5.05 -33.28
N ALA A 66 0.69 6.34 -32.98
CA ALA A 66 1.67 6.88 -32.04
C ALA A 66 1.50 6.32 -30.62
N LEU A 67 2.63 6.16 -29.91
CA LEU A 67 2.65 5.64 -28.55
C LEU A 67 2.51 6.76 -27.52
N CYS A 68 1.66 6.51 -26.52
CA CYS A 68 1.73 7.20 -25.24
C CYS A 68 1.83 6.20 -24.10
N ALA A 69 2.68 6.50 -23.12
CA ALA A 69 2.81 5.78 -21.87
C ALA A 69 2.86 6.75 -20.70
N ALA A 70 2.27 6.37 -19.58
CA ALA A 70 2.47 7.05 -18.31
C ALA A 70 2.90 6.07 -17.22
N TRP A 71 3.74 6.57 -16.33
CA TRP A 71 4.27 5.86 -15.17
C TRP A 71 3.79 6.57 -13.93
N HIS A 72 2.67 6.10 -13.40
CA HIS A 72 2.01 6.74 -12.27
C HIS A 72 2.31 6.05 -10.96
N SER A 73 2.30 6.80 -9.86
CA SER A 73 2.47 6.16 -8.55
C SER A 73 1.34 5.15 -8.30
N ASP A 74 1.69 3.92 -7.91
CA ASP A 74 0.75 2.91 -7.40
C ASP A 74 0.54 3.07 -5.89
N ARG A 75 1.40 3.83 -5.20
CA ARG A 75 1.42 4.02 -3.74
C ARG A 75 0.88 5.35 -3.27
N TYR A 76 1.04 6.42 -4.06
CA TYR A 76 0.57 7.74 -3.67
C TYR A 76 -0.44 8.23 -4.69
N GLN A 77 -1.58 8.69 -4.19
CA GLN A 77 -2.72 9.12 -4.99
C GLN A 77 -3.18 10.48 -4.42
N PRO A 78 -3.63 11.44 -5.24
CA PRO A 78 -4.16 12.70 -4.72
C PRO A 78 -5.40 12.44 -3.86
N GLY A 79 -5.42 13.03 -2.65
CA GLY A 79 -6.58 12.95 -1.75
C GLY A 79 -7.70 13.91 -2.12
N THR A 80 -7.35 14.97 -2.85
CA THR A 80 -8.28 16.02 -3.31
C THR A 80 -7.90 16.48 -4.72
N GLY A 81 -8.74 17.32 -5.33
CA GLY A 81 -8.41 18.02 -6.57
C GLY A 81 -7.38 19.15 -6.43
N VAL A 82 -6.76 19.34 -5.25
CA VAL A 82 -5.83 20.44 -4.97
C VAL A 82 -4.44 19.91 -4.59
N TYR A 83 -3.52 19.94 -5.56
CA TYR A 83 -2.15 19.45 -5.40
C TYR A 83 -1.26 19.99 -6.52
N THR A 84 0.06 19.87 -6.35
CA THR A 84 1.04 20.08 -7.43
C THR A 84 1.83 18.80 -7.67
N VAL A 85 1.85 18.31 -8.90
CA VAL A 85 2.80 17.29 -9.36
C VAL A 85 4.03 18.00 -9.88
N SER A 86 5.22 17.62 -9.42
CA SER A 86 6.46 18.13 -9.99
C SER A 86 7.50 17.05 -10.19
N ALA A 87 8.33 17.22 -11.20
CA ALA A 87 9.47 16.35 -11.46
C ALA A 87 10.59 17.12 -12.16
N GLU A 88 11.79 16.56 -12.16
CA GLU A 88 12.87 17.00 -13.04
C GLU A 88 12.90 16.10 -14.28
N VAL A 89 12.87 16.72 -15.46
CA VAL A 89 12.94 16.07 -16.77
C VAL A 89 14.09 16.71 -17.56
N MET A 90 14.79 15.92 -18.35
CA MET A 90 15.83 16.37 -19.28
C MET A 90 15.63 15.59 -20.58
N LEU A 91 15.50 16.28 -21.70
CA LEU A 91 15.36 15.63 -23.01
C LEU A 91 16.67 14.93 -23.37
N VAL A 92 16.56 13.75 -23.99
CA VAL A 92 17.73 12.98 -24.43
C VAL A 92 17.44 12.40 -25.79
N GLY A 93 18.27 12.73 -26.77
CA GLY A 93 18.22 12.18 -28.12
C GLY A 93 19.57 12.39 -28.82
N ALA A 94 19.75 11.76 -29.98
CA ALA A 94 20.71 12.27 -30.97
C ALA A 94 20.23 13.63 -31.49
N GLU A 95 21.08 14.38 -32.19
CA GLU A 95 20.75 15.72 -32.72
C GLU A 95 19.57 15.72 -33.73
N ASP A 96 19.11 14.53 -34.15
CA ASP A 96 18.07 14.29 -35.16
C ASP A 96 16.74 13.69 -34.61
N VAL A 97 16.56 13.53 -33.29
CA VAL A 97 15.35 12.90 -32.71
C VAL A 97 14.28 13.96 -32.39
N TYR A 98 13.52 14.37 -33.41
CA TYR A 98 12.63 15.53 -33.35
C TYR A 98 11.28 15.33 -32.62
N ASP A 99 10.82 14.09 -32.43
CA ASP A 99 9.40 13.81 -32.14
C ASP A 99 9.14 13.18 -30.75
N GLY A 100 10.16 13.16 -29.88
CA GLY A 100 10.06 12.66 -28.51
C GLY A 100 9.44 13.70 -27.56
N VAL A 101 8.28 13.40 -26.99
CA VAL A 101 7.56 14.26 -26.03
C VAL A 101 7.61 13.62 -24.65
N SER A 102 7.95 14.40 -23.63
CA SER A 102 8.04 13.90 -22.25
C SER A 102 7.64 14.94 -21.22
N GLY A 103 7.23 14.50 -20.04
CA GLY A 103 6.90 15.42 -18.95
C GLY A 103 6.28 14.74 -17.75
N VAL A 104 5.32 15.43 -17.13
CA VAL A 104 4.52 14.93 -16.02
C VAL A 104 3.06 14.80 -16.43
N ILE A 105 2.36 13.87 -15.81
CA ILE A 105 0.90 13.79 -15.84
C ILE A 105 0.38 13.93 -14.42
N GLY A 106 -0.68 14.72 -14.26
CA GLY A 106 -1.49 14.77 -13.06
C GLY A 106 -2.94 14.84 -13.50
N TRP A 107 -3.89 14.52 -12.62
CA TRP A 107 -5.27 14.34 -13.07
C TRP A 107 -5.29 13.24 -14.13
N LEU A 108 -5.02 12.00 -13.72
CA LEU A 108 -5.18 10.82 -14.56
C LEU A 108 -6.18 9.91 -13.85
N ASP A 109 -7.29 9.61 -14.50
CA ASP A 109 -8.21 8.58 -14.04
C ASP A 109 -7.73 7.22 -14.57
N SER A 110 -7.38 6.32 -13.65
CA SER A 110 -6.95 4.96 -13.97
C SER A 110 -8.07 4.03 -14.44
N GLU A 111 -9.34 4.41 -14.35
CA GLU A 111 -10.47 3.63 -14.90
C GLU A 111 -10.80 4.03 -16.34
N SER A 112 -11.01 5.33 -16.62
CA SER A 112 -11.25 5.81 -17.98
C SER A 112 -10.00 5.94 -18.85
N GLY A 113 -8.80 5.93 -18.26
CA GLY A 113 -7.55 6.16 -19.00
C GLY A 113 -7.45 7.55 -19.61
N VAL A 114 -8.17 8.55 -19.06
CA VAL A 114 -8.09 9.95 -19.48
C VAL A 114 -7.27 10.73 -18.46
N GLY A 115 -6.42 11.66 -18.91
CA GLY A 115 -5.73 12.55 -18.00
C GLY A 115 -5.23 13.87 -18.57
N ILE A 116 -4.57 14.68 -17.74
CA ILE A 116 -4.04 16.01 -18.09
C ILE A 116 -2.51 15.98 -18.02
N SER A 117 -1.89 15.95 -19.19
CA SER A 117 -0.44 15.97 -19.34
C SER A 117 0.10 17.40 -19.33
N PHE A 118 1.29 17.57 -18.75
CA PHE A 118 2.13 18.72 -18.97
C PHE A 118 3.48 18.28 -19.54
N ALA A 119 3.71 18.61 -20.80
CA ALA A 119 4.78 18.02 -21.61
C ALA A 119 5.71 19.07 -22.23
N LEU A 120 6.99 18.71 -22.36
CA LEU A 120 7.98 19.42 -23.16
C LEU A 120 7.77 19.05 -24.63
N ASN A 121 7.73 20.05 -25.51
CA ASN A 121 7.94 19.84 -26.94
C ASN A 121 9.45 20.01 -27.23
N HIS A 122 10.00 19.09 -28.02
CA HIS A 122 11.36 19.11 -28.53
C HIS A 122 11.80 20.47 -29.09
N TYR A 123 10.95 21.16 -29.86
CA TYR A 123 11.35 22.36 -30.61
C TYR A 123 11.72 23.54 -29.69
N ASP A 124 10.74 24.19 -29.06
CA ASP A 124 10.94 25.49 -28.39
C ASP A 124 9.89 25.80 -27.31
N GLY A 125 9.30 24.81 -26.63
CA GLY A 125 8.20 25.10 -25.70
C GLY A 125 7.65 23.94 -24.90
N PHE A 126 6.55 24.20 -24.22
CA PHE A 126 5.82 23.26 -23.39
C PHE A 126 4.31 23.46 -23.56
N GLN A 127 3.55 22.39 -23.34
CA GLN A 127 2.13 22.32 -23.61
C GLN A 127 1.39 21.61 -22.46
N VAL A 128 0.24 22.16 -22.06
CA VAL A 128 -0.77 21.42 -21.29
C VAL A 128 -1.76 20.81 -22.27
N GLY A 129 -2.09 19.54 -22.13
CA GLY A 129 -3.04 18.87 -23.02
C GLY A 129 -3.67 17.65 -22.38
N THR A 130 -4.91 17.37 -22.75
CA THR A 130 -5.58 16.13 -22.35
C THR A 130 -5.03 14.96 -23.14
N VAL A 131 -5.01 13.79 -22.51
CA VAL A 131 -4.51 12.54 -23.07
C VAL A 131 -5.51 11.41 -22.84
N SER A 132 -5.70 10.57 -23.84
CA SER A 132 -6.52 9.35 -23.76
C SER A 132 -5.66 8.13 -24.07
N PHE A 133 -5.53 7.22 -23.12
CA PHE A 133 -4.89 5.90 -23.29
C PHE A 133 -5.84 4.87 -23.93
N LEU A 134 -7.09 5.26 -24.23
CA LEU A 134 -8.10 4.42 -24.88
C LEU A 134 -8.37 4.81 -26.35
N ALA A 135 -7.70 5.83 -26.88
CA ALA A 135 -7.95 6.33 -28.23
C ALA A 135 -7.62 5.27 -29.29
N ASP A 136 -8.34 5.30 -30.40
CA ASP A 136 -8.20 4.36 -31.52
C ASP A 136 -7.41 4.92 -32.70
N ASP A 137 -6.76 6.08 -32.52
CA ASP A 137 -5.79 6.66 -33.48
C ASP A 137 -4.77 7.58 -32.78
N ALA A 138 -3.65 7.84 -33.47
CA ALA A 138 -2.53 8.68 -33.02
C ALA A 138 -2.97 10.10 -32.64
N ASP A 139 -3.70 10.75 -33.54
CA ASP A 139 -4.10 12.15 -33.40
C ASP A 139 -5.15 12.33 -32.28
N ALA A 140 -5.87 11.26 -31.94
CA ALA A 140 -6.85 11.24 -30.86
C ALA A 140 -6.23 10.97 -29.46
N ASN A 141 -4.95 10.57 -29.40
CA ASN A 141 -4.26 10.33 -28.12
C ASN A 141 -4.09 11.61 -27.29
N ARG A 142 -3.95 12.77 -27.94
CA ARG A 142 -3.70 14.06 -27.28
C ARG A 142 -4.61 15.13 -27.87
N SER A 143 -5.44 15.75 -27.05
CA SER A 143 -6.29 16.86 -27.47
C SER A 143 -6.25 18.02 -26.47
N LEU A 144 -7.16 18.98 -26.66
CA LEU A 144 -7.43 20.08 -25.74
C LEU A 144 -8.88 20.01 -25.22
N ASP A 145 -9.57 18.89 -25.46
CA ASP A 145 -10.97 18.72 -25.06
C ASP A 145 -11.08 18.76 -23.54
N GLY A 146 -12.02 19.56 -23.03
CA GLY A 146 -12.17 19.79 -21.59
C GLY A 146 -11.12 20.73 -20.98
N LEU A 147 -10.30 21.41 -21.81
CA LEU A 147 -9.43 22.52 -21.38
C LEU A 147 -9.94 23.86 -21.95
N PHE A 148 -9.88 24.90 -21.13
CA PHE A 148 -10.42 26.23 -21.44
C PHE A 148 -9.45 27.33 -20.99
N GLU A 149 -9.55 28.48 -21.66
CA GLU A 149 -8.92 29.73 -21.23
C GLU A 149 -9.60 30.29 -19.97
N LEU A 150 -8.96 31.27 -19.33
CA LEU A 150 -9.51 31.97 -18.17
C LEU A 150 -10.77 32.82 -18.48
N ASP A 151 -11.11 33.02 -19.75
CA ASP A 151 -12.36 33.66 -20.18
C ASP A 151 -13.47 32.66 -20.54
N GLY A 152 -13.23 31.36 -20.33
CA GLY A 152 -14.19 30.28 -20.60
C GLY A 152 -14.22 29.82 -22.07
N SER A 153 -13.44 30.44 -22.96
CA SER A 153 -13.31 29.94 -24.35
C SER A 153 -12.49 28.64 -24.40
N PRO A 154 -12.75 27.72 -25.36
CA PRO A 154 -11.99 26.48 -25.48
C PRO A 154 -10.50 26.74 -25.73
N ALA A 155 -9.62 26.00 -25.05
CA ALA A 155 -8.19 26.14 -25.23
C ALA A 155 -7.76 25.69 -26.64
N GLY A 156 -6.78 26.39 -27.21
CA GLY A 156 -6.25 26.14 -28.55
C GLY A 156 -4.75 25.87 -28.56
N ALA A 157 -4.24 25.30 -29.65
CA ALA A 157 -2.80 25.10 -29.88
C ALA A 157 -2.03 26.41 -30.16
N ALA A 158 -2.62 27.58 -29.84
CA ALA A 158 -2.04 28.89 -30.04
C ALA A 158 -1.13 29.29 -28.86
N THR A 159 -0.11 30.11 -29.13
CA THR A 159 0.75 30.68 -28.10
C THR A 159 -0.05 31.51 -27.09
N GLY A 160 0.16 31.25 -25.81
CA GLY A 160 -0.47 31.96 -24.69
C GLY A 160 -1.73 31.28 -24.14
N SER A 161 -2.28 30.32 -24.91
CA SER A 161 -3.33 29.39 -24.50
C SER A 161 -2.66 28.13 -23.90
N ALA A 162 -3.07 26.93 -24.30
CA ALA A 162 -2.46 25.66 -23.91
C ALA A 162 -0.98 25.48 -24.35
N TRP A 163 -0.45 26.41 -25.16
CA TRP A 163 0.92 26.39 -25.69
C TRP A 163 1.78 27.55 -25.19
N SER A 164 3.00 27.27 -24.72
CA SER A 164 3.93 28.32 -24.27
C SER A 164 4.44 29.18 -25.43
N GLY A 165 4.69 30.47 -25.20
CA GLY A 165 5.46 31.27 -26.16
C GLY A 165 6.84 30.68 -26.43
N LYS A 166 7.32 30.84 -27.66
CA LYS A 166 8.60 30.30 -28.15
C LYS A 166 9.74 30.65 -27.19
N GLY A 167 10.34 29.63 -26.56
CA GLY A 167 11.35 29.78 -25.53
C GLY A 167 12.51 28.80 -25.70
N SER A 168 13.74 29.29 -25.55
CA SER A 168 14.92 28.43 -25.68
C SER A 168 15.25 27.74 -24.35
N HIS A 169 15.26 26.41 -24.36
CA HIS A 169 15.78 25.59 -23.26
C HIS A 169 16.93 24.72 -23.75
N ASP A 170 17.90 24.45 -22.88
CA ASP A 170 19.02 23.56 -23.18
C ASP A 170 18.58 22.14 -22.81
N GLY A 171 18.20 21.34 -23.82
CA GLY A 171 17.71 19.98 -23.64
C GLY A 171 18.69 19.08 -22.87
N SER A 172 19.99 19.37 -22.92
CA SER A 172 21.02 18.68 -22.12
C SER A 172 21.10 19.12 -20.65
N LYS A 173 20.05 19.78 -20.13
CA LYS A 173 19.91 20.21 -18.73
C LYS A 173 18.53 19.84 -18.19
N TRP A 174 18.51 19.52 -16.91
CA TRP A 174 17.28 19.35 -16.16
C TRP A 174 16.44 20.64 -16.14
N VAL A 175 15.16 20.47 -16.45
CA VAL A 175 14.09 21.42 -16.15
C VAL A 175 13.19 20.80 -15.09
N ARG A 176 12.81 21.58 -14.08
CA ARG A 176 11.77 21.18 -13.13
C ARG A 176 10.42 21.63 -13.70
N MET A 177 9.56 20.67 -13.99
CA MET A 177 8.18 20.88 -14.39
C MET A 177 7.30 20.83 -13.14
N GLY A 178 6.28 21.68 -13.07
CA GLY A 178 5.26 21.66 -12.02
C GLY A 178 3.88 21.85 -12.63
N LEU A 179 2.98 20.89 -12.45
CA LEU A 179 1.58 20.95 -12.86
C LEU A 179 0.71 20.99 -11.60
N ALA A 180 0.15 22.16 -11.33
CA ALA A 180 -0.69 22.42 -10.17
C ALA A 180 -2.17 22.41 -10.55
N PHE A 181 -2.98 21.85 -9.66
CA PHE A 181 -4.44 21.86 -9.68
C PHE A 181 -4.92 22.59 -8.43
N SER A 182 -5.90 23.47 -8.60
CA SER A 182 -6.39 24.35 -7.54
C SER A 182 -7.90 24.56 -7.66
N THR A 183 -8.55 24.86 -6.54
CA THR A 183 -9.97 25.19 -6.50
C THR A 183 -10.28 26.37 -7.42
N PRO A 184 -11.28 26.28 -8.31
CA PRO A 184 -11.69 27.40 -9.16
C PRO A 184 -12.11 28.62 -8.33
N THR A 185 -11.71 29.81 -8.77
CA THR A 185 -12.15 31.09 -8.17
C THR A 185 -13.59 31.42 -8.59
N GLU A 186 -14.18 32.47 -8.00
CA GLU A 186 -15.52 32.91 -8.40
C GLU A 186 -15.52 33.48 -9.83
N GLU A 187 -14.41 34.08 -10.27
CA GLU A 187 -14.22 34.49 -11.66
C GLU A 187 -14.16 33.29 -12.61
N ASP A 188 -13.48 32.20 -12.23
CA ASP A 188 -13.41 30.98 -13.05
C ASP A 188 -14.81 30.36 -13.23
N LYS A 189 -15.60 30.29 -12.16
CA LYS A 189 -16.98 29.77 -12.18
C LYS A 189 -17.93 30.68 -12.98
N ALA A 190 -17.65 31.98 -13.03
CA ALA A 190 -18.41 32.92 -13.85
C ALA A 190 -18.06 32.83 -15.33
N ALA A 191 -16.84 32.37 -15.66
CA ALA A 191 -16.38 32.13 -17.02
C ALA A 191 -16.81 30.74 -17.54
N LEU A 192 -16.76 29.71 -16.69
CA LEU A 192 -17.07 28.31 -17.00
C LEU A 192 -17.89 27.69 -15.86
N GLU A 193 -19.20 27.50 -16.06
CA GLU A 193 -20.15 27.10 -15.02
C GLU A 193 -19.83 25.72 -14.40
N ASP A 194 -19.32 24.79 -15.21
CA ASP A 194 -18.98 23.41 -14.84
C ASP A 194 -17.49 23.19 -14.53
N VAL A 195 -16.75 24.28 -14.24
CA VAL A 195 -15.31 24.21 -13.92
C VAL A 195 -15.03 23.34 -12.69
N THR A 196 -14.13 22.37 -12.84
CA THR A 196 -13.72 21.42 -11.79
C THR A 196 -12.35 21.75 -11.18
N ALA A 197 -11.44 22.35 -11.95
CA ALA A 197 -10.16 22.84 -11.44
C ALA A 197 -9.60 24.01 -12.28
N ARG A 198 -8.87 24.91 -11.61
CA ARG A 198 -7.89 25.79 -12.26
C ARG A 198 -6.53 25.08 -12.27
N ILE A 199 -5.95 24.99 -13.47
CA ILE A 199 -4.68 24.34 -13.76
C ILE A 199 -3.60 25.41 -13.93
N THR A 200 -2.44 25.22 -13.30
CA THR A 200 -1.26 26.09 -13.48
C THR A 200 -0.03 25.24 -13.76
N ALA A 201 0.48 25.32 -14.98
CA ALA A 201 1.66 24.58 -15.43
C ALA A 201 2.89 25.50 -15.51
N THR A 202 3.98 25.12 -14.86
CA THR A 202 5.19 25.95 -14.67
C THR A 202 6.48 25.22 -14.98
N VAL A 203 7.46 25.94 -15.53
CA VAL A 203 8.81 25.41 -15.82
C VAL A 203 9.90 26.27 -15.19
N PHE A 204 10.79 25.61 -14.45
CA PHE A 204 11.96 26.21 -13.80
C PHE A 204 13.24 25.53 -14.29
N LYS A 205 14.28 26.29 -14.62
CA LYS A 205 15.62 25.71 -14.85
C LYS A 205 16.20 25.25 -13.51
N THR A 206 16.86 24.09 -13.45
CA THR A 206 17.60 23.69 -12.24
C THR A 206 18.89 24.51 -12.09
N GLY A 207 18.78 25.77 -11.64
CA GLY A 207 19.93 26.67 -11.44
C GLY A 207 19.55 28.16 -11.35
N LYS A 208 20.55 29.04 -11.27
CA LYS A 208 20.37 30.50 -11.10
C LYS A 208 20.03 31.28 -12.38
N LYS A 209 19.82 30.62 -13.53
CA LYS A 209 19.49 31.30 -14.79
C LYS A 209 18.12 30.85 -15.32
N ILE A 210 17.40 31.85 -15.80
CA ILE A 210 16.05 31.82 -16.36
C ILE A 210 15.95 30.92 -17.62
N VAL A 211 14.77 30.33 -17.85
CA VAL A 211 14.29 29.95 -19.19
C VAL A 211 13.60 31.18 -19.79
N GLU A 212 14.06 31.63 -20.95
CA GLU A 212 13.48 32.79 -21.65
C GLU A 212 12.21 32.37 -22.39
N GLY A 213 11.16 33.18 -22.29
CA GLY A 213 9.82 32.86 -22.83
C GLY A 213 8.73 32.87 -21.75
N THR A 214 7.53 32.43 -22.12
CA THR A 214 6.44 32.10 -21.18
C THR A 214 6.93 31.05 -20.18
N ARG A 215 6.64 31.19 -18.88
CA ARG A 215 7.02 30.21 -17.84
C ARG A 215 5.85 29.56 -17.13
N GLU A 216 4.65 29.99 -17.48
CA GLU A 216 3.40 29.67 -16.80
C GLU A 216 2.30 29.61 -17.87
N ILE A 217 1.54 28.53 -17.86
CA ILE A 217 0.27 28.38 -18.59
C ILE A 217 -0.79 28.19 -17.53
N VAL A 218 -1.89 28.95 -17.63
CA VAL A 218 -3.02 28.85 -16.71
C VAL A 218 -4.27 28.54 -17.53
N LEU A 219 -4.94 27.44 -17.21
CA LEU A 219 -6.14 26.97 -17.89
C LEU A 219 -7.20 26.60 -16.86
N LEU A 220 -8.44 26.49 -17.32
CA LEU A 220 -9.54 25.85 -16.61
C LEU A 220 -9.80 24.46 -17.21
N THR A 221 -10.41 23.58 -16.43
CA THR A 221 -10.97 22.33 -16.93
C THR A 221 -12.34 22.05 -16.33
N ASN A 222 -13.21 21.39 -17.09
CA ASN A 222 -14.49 20.86 -16.63
C ASN A 222 -14.49 19.31 -16.53
N LEU A 223 -13.34 18.66 -16.73
CA LEU A 223 -13.27 17.20 -16.66
C LEU A 223 -13.63 16.72 -15.23
N PRO A 224 -14.41 15.62 -15.08
CA PRO A 224 -14.96 15.19 -13.79
C PRO A 224 -13.88 14.64 -12.87
N MET A 225 -13.59 15.36 -11.76
CA MET A 225 -12.46 15.05 -10.87
C MET A 225 -12.45 13.56 -10.46
N PRO A 226 -11.35 12.81 -10.67
CA PRO A 226 -11.33 11.39 -10.37
C PRO A 226 -11.40 11.17 -8.85
N GLU A 227 -12.05 10.08 -8.43
CA GLU A 227 -12.03 9.64 -7.03
C GLU A 227 -10.58 9.36 -6.61
N GLY A 228 -10.17 9.68 -5.38
CA GLY A 228 -8.77 9.52 -4.95
C GLY A 228 -8.22 8.09 -5.14
N SER A 229 -9.07 7.07 -4.98
CA SER A 229 -8.74 5.66 -5.26
C SER A 229 -8.45 5.34 -6.73
N LYS A 230 -8.85 6.22 -7.67
CA LYS A 230 -8.67 6.11 -9.13
C LYS A 230 -7.76 7.21 -9.71
N HIS A 231 -7.58 8.32 -8.99
CA HIS A 231 -6.78 9.48 -9.35
C HIS A 231 -5.29 9.15 -9.28
N ARG A 232 -4.54 9.52 -10.32
CA ARG A 232 -3.12 9.24 -10.50
C ARG A 232 -2.33 10.49 -10.88
N PHE A 233 -1.03 10.41 -10.62
CA PHE A 233 -0.01 11.31 -11.15
C PHE A 233 1.27 10.53 -11.46
N GLY A 234 2.10 11.03 -12.37
CA GLY A 234 3.24 10.29 -12.88
C GLY A 234 4.15 11.04 -13.83
N TYR A 235 5.06 10.28 -14.43
CA TYR A 235 5.75 10.69 -15.65
C TYR A 235 4.89 10.40 -16.88
N PHE A 236 5.07 11.19 -17.92
CA PHE A 236 4.41 11.03 -19.21
C PHE A 236 5.45 10.95 -20.34
N GLY A 237 5.24 10.04 -21.28
CA GLY A 237 5.98 9.92 -22.52
C GLY A 237 5.04 9.75 -23.72
N TYR A 238 5.35 10.43 -24.81
CA TYR A 238 4.68 10.29 -26.11
C TYR A 238 5.71 10.28 -27.23
N TRP A 239 5.42 9.55 -28.31
CA TRP A 239 6.33 9.38 -29.43
C TRP A 239 5.58 9.31 -30.76
N ASP A 240 5.90 10.24 -31.67
CA ASP A 240 5.13 10.47 -32.91
C ASP A 240 5.62 9.65 -34.11
N SER A 241 6.95 9.52 -34.32
CA SER A 241 7.50 8.97 -35.58
C SER A 241 8.74 8.08 -35.44
N ILE A 242 8.98 7.26 -36.48
CA ILE A 242 9.79 6.04 -36.45
C ILE A 242 11.26 6.28 -36.10
N TRP A 243 11.78 5.55 -35.10
CA TRP A 243 13.21 5.26 -34.96
C TRP A 243 13.50 3.83 -34.49
N ASP A 244 14.79 3.48 -34.48
CA ASP A 244 15.29 2.20 -33.99
C ASP A 244 15.12 2.02 -32.47
N GLU A 245 15.03 0.75 -32.06
CA GLU A 245 15.01 0.30 -30.67
C GLU A 245 16.22 0.83 -29.88
N GLY A 246 15.98 1.30 -28.66
CA GLY A 246 16.99 1.89 -27.77
C GLY A 246 17.15 3.41 -27.91
N ASN A 247 16.43 4.06 -28.82
CA ASN A 247 16.39 5.52 -28.87
C ASN A 247 15.76 6.11 -27.61
N LYS A 248 16.45 7.08 -27.02
CA LYS A 248 16.04 7.75 -25.79
C LYS A 248 15.04 8.86 -26.09
N VAL A 249 14.14 9.11 -25.15
CA VAL A 249 13.18 10.22 -25.16
C VAL A 249 13.62 11.30 -24.18
N ALA A 250 13.88 10.86 -22.95
CA ALA A 250 14.19 11.73 -21.83
C ALA A 250 14.86 10.90 -20.72
N ILE A 251 15.47 11.61 -19.78
CA ILE A 251 15.69 11.09 -18.44
C ILE A 251 14.85 11.90 -17.46
N CYS A 252 14.33 11.23 -16.44
CA CYS A 252 13.44 11.84 -15.46
C CYS A 252 13.81 11.41 -14.03
N ARG A 253 13.55 12.29 -13.05
CA ARG A 253 13.80 12.03 -11.62
C ARG A 253 12.97 12.97 -10.74
N ASN A 254 13.07 12.78 -9.42
CA ASN A 254 12.49 13.68 -8.42
C ASN A 254 10.97 13.90 -8.56
N LEU A 255 10.22 12.90 -9.06
CA LEU A 255 8.75 12.92 -9.04
C LEU A 255 8.27 13.10 -7.60
N LYS A 256 7.44 14.11 -7.40
CA LYS A 256 6.88 14.51 -6.12
C LYS A 256 5.48 15.06 -6.31
N ILE A 257 4.58 14.73 -5.40
CA ILE A 257 3.33 15.45 -5.19
C ILE A 257 3.46 16.35 -3.95
N ASP A 258 2.95 17.57 -4.07
CA ASP A 258 2.79 18.56 -3.01
C ASP A 258 1.28 18.83 -2.86
N GLY A 259 0.64 18.18 -1.89
CA GLY A 259 -0.82 18.21 -1.66
C GLY A 259 -1.24 17.13 -0.66
N GLU A 260 -2.53 17.02 -0.39
CA GLU A 260 -3.08 15.93 0.42
C GLU A 260 -3.07 14.62 -0.36
N LEU A 261 -2.81 13.51 0.33
CA LEU A 261 -2.81 12.16 -0.23
C LEU A 261 -4.10 11.43 0.15
N TYR A 262 -4.59 10.59 -0.76
CA TYR A 262 -5.68 9.67 -0.47
C TYR A 262 -5.16 8.56 0.45
N ASN A 263 -5.93 8.24 1.49
CA ASN A 263 -5.66 7.11 2.39
C ASN A 263 -6.49 5.90 1.93
N SER A 264 -5.84 4.78 1.69
CA SER A 264 -6.51 3.49 1.53
C SER A 264 -6.59 2.82 2.90
N PRO A 265 -7.74 2.24 3.32
CA PRO A 265 -7.78 1.50 4.57
C PRO A 265 -6.78 0.33 4.60
N PRO A 266 -6.24 -0.01 5.79
CA PRO A 266 -5.31 -1.12 5.92
C PRO A 266 -6.00 -2.44 5.61
N THR A 267 -5.21 -3.47 5.28
CA THR A 267 -5.71 -4.80 4.96
C THR A 267 -5.29 -5.83 6.00
N ILE A 268 -6.16 -6.81 6.21
CA ILE A 268 -5.93 -7.99 7.03
C ILE A 268 -6.45 -9.19 6.24
N GLU A 269 -5.61 -10.21 6.06
CA GLU A 269 -6.04 -11.46 5.41
C GLU A 269 -6.97 -12.26 6.35
N PRO A 270 -7.86 -13.12 5.80
CA PRO A 270 -8.66 -14.03 6.61
C PRO A 270 -7.80 -14.88 7.55
N ILE A 271 -8.34 -15.14 8.74
CA ILE A 271 -7.66 -15.87 9.81
C ILE A 271 -8.48 -17.13 10.10
N ASP A 272 -7.81 -18.29 10.12
CA ASP A 272 -8.45 -19.56 10.47
C ASP A 272 -8.69 -19.66 11.98
N ASP A 273 -9.74 -20.39 12.38
CA ASP A 273 -10.02 -20.72 13.77
C ASP A 273 -8.86 -21.53 14.40
N LEU A 274 -8.62 -21.31 15.69
CA LEU A 274 -7.53 -21.95 16.45
C LEU A 274 -8.10 -22.89 17.51
N ILE A 275 -7.61 -24.12 17.56
CA ILE A 275 -7.91 -25.09 18.61
C ILE A 275 -6.64 -25.37 19.41
N ILE A 276 -6.69 -25.14 20.72
CA ILE A 276 -5.65 -25.49 21.68
C ILE A 276 -6.25 -26.26 22.86
N ASN A 277 -5.38 -26.73 23.75
CA ASN A 277 -5.78 -27.28 25.03
C ASN A 277 -5.54 -26.25 26.15
N GLU A 278 -6.28 -26.35 27.24
CA GLU A 278 -6.03 -25.53 28.43
C GLU A 278 -4.59 -25.72 28.95
N ASN A 279 -4.08 -24.70 29.65
CA ASN A 279 -2.68 -24.60 30.07
C ASN A 279 -1.63 -24.60 28.92
N GLY A 280 -2.08 -24.67 27.66
CA GLY A 280 -1.23 -24.53 26.47
C GLY A 280 -1.14 -23.10 25.93
N THR A 281 -0.31 -22.93 24.90
CA THR A 281 -0.21 -21.67 24.12
C THR A 281 -0.43 -21.99 22.65
N GLY A 282 -1.23 -21.17 21.97
CA GLY A 282 -1.42 -21.21 20.52
C GLY A 282 -0.65 -20.11 19.79
N GLU A 283 -0.37 -20.33 18.51
CA GLU A 283 0.13 -19.29 17.61
C GLU A 283 -0.79 -19.13 16.40
N VAL A 284 -1.14 -17.89 16.08
CA VAL A 284 -1.90 -17.50 14.88
C VAL A 284 -1.03 -16.55 14.05
N ILE A 285 -1.00 -16.77 12.74
CA ILE A 285 -0.32 -15.87 11.80
C ILE A 285 -1.36 -14.93 11.21
N VAL A 286 -1.14 -13.63 11.35
CA VAL A 286 -1.94 -12.59 10.73
C VAL A 286 -1.10 -11.88 9.69
N LEU A 287 -1.57 -11.86 8.45
CA LEU A 287 -0.95 -11.11 7.36
C LEU A 287 -1.68 -9.76 7.24
N ILE A 288 -0.91 -8.69 7.43
CA ILE A 288 -1.38 -7.31 7.34
C ILE A 288 -0.68 -6.60 6.19
N GLY A 289 -1.41 -5.67 5.56
CA GLY A 289 -0.88 -4.79 4.53
C GLY A 289 -1.38 -3.38 4.72
N ASP A 290 -0.62 -2.44 4.19
CA ASP A 290 -1.13 -1.11 3.87
C ASP A 290 -0.51 -0.66 2.55
N ARG A 291 -1.21 0.17 1.79
CA ARG A 291 -0.75 0.62 0.47
C ARG A 291 0.20 1.81 0.58
N GLU A 292 -0.12 2.75 1.46
CA GLU A 292 0.58 4.02 1.63
C GLU A 292 1.74 3.92 2.65
N LEU A 293 1.61 3.10 3.69
CA LEU A 293 2.53 2.94 4.82
C LEU A 293 3.39 1.67 4.74
N TYR A 294 4.52 1.68 5.46
CA TYR A 294 5.24 0.44 5.75
C TYR A 294 4.62 -0.28 6.95
N SER A 295 4.65 -1.62 6.96
CA SER A 295 4.13 -2.45 8.07
C SER A 295 4.66 -2.13 9.48
N SER A 296 5.78 -1.40 9.61
CA SER A 296 6.32 -0.89 10.89
C SER A 296 5.66 0.41 11.38
N GLN A 297 4.82 1.04 10.57
CA GLN A 297 4.02 2.22 10.89
C GLN A 297 2.55 1.86 11.18
N ILE A 298 2.16 0.62 10.91
CA ILE A 298 0.82 0.10 11.16
C ILE A 298 0.74 -0.38 12.61
N GLU A 299 -0.26 0.09 13.33
CA GLU A 299 -0.59 -0.36 14.68
C GLU A 299 -1.49 -1.60 14.62
N VAL A 300 -1.25 -2.56 15.51
CA VAL A 300 -2.00 -3.82 15.59
C VAL A 300 -2.37 -4.06 17.05
N SER A 301 -3.65 -4.34 17.28
CA SER A 301 -4.23 -4.63 18.58
C SER A 301 -5.12 -5.87 18.49
N ALA A 302 -5.37 -6.52 19.62
CA ALA A 302 -6.29 -7.64 19.70
C ALA A 302 -7.09 -7.59 21.01
N GLU A 303 -8.32 -8.07 20.96
CA GLU A 303 -9.22 -8.20 22.10
C GLU A 303 -9.86 -9.59 22.14
N SER A 304 -10.25 -10.02 23.34
CA SER A 304 -10.98 -11.26 23.58
C SER A 304 -12.42 -10.94 23.99
N SER A 305 -13.39 -11.58 23.34
CA SER A 305 -14.79 -11.56 23.75
C SER A 305 -15.05 -12.28 25.09
N ASN A 306 -14.08 -13.07 25.58
CA ASN A 306 -14.14 -13.74 26.87
C ASN A 306 -12.81 -13.55 27.64
N PRO A 307 -12.64 -12.41 28.34
CA PRO A 307 -11.43 -12.12 29.12
C PRO A 307 -11.15 -13.08 30.30
N ALA A 308 -12.14 -13.87 30.72
CA ALA A 308 -11.94 -14.89 31.75
C ALA A 308 -11.21 -16.13 31.18
N LEU A 309 -11.53 -16.50 29.94
CA LEU A 309 -10.84 -17.59 29.23
C LEU A 309 -9.49 -17.14 28.68
N VAL A 310 -9.45 -16.00 27.98
CA VAL A 310 -8.20 -15.40 27.46
C VAL A 310 -8.15 -13.94 27.87
N PRO A 311 -7.34 -13.58 28.89
CA PRO A 311 -7.15 -12.19 29.27
C PRO A 311 -6.30 -11.46 28.22
N VAL A 312 -6.37 -10.13 28.16
CA VAL A 312 -5.71 -9.34 27.10
C VAL A 312 -4.18 -9.47 27.18
N GLU A 313 -3.62 -9.53 28.39
CA GLU A 313 -2.19 -9.81 28.63
C GLU A 313 -1.75 -11.22 28.20
N GLY A 314 -2.70 -12.14 27.98
CA GLY A 314 -2.47 -13.45 27.39
C GLY A 314 -2.32 -13.43 25.86
N ILE A 315 -2.53 -12.28 25.20
CA ILE A 315 -2.39 -12.12 23.75
C ILE A 315 -1.16 -11.25 23.45
N ALA A 316 -0.06 -11.88 23.06
CA ALA A 316 1.16 -11.20 22.64
C ALA A 316 1.24 -11.10 21.10
N ILE A 317 1.46 -9.89 20.57
CA ILE A 317 1.58 -9.64 19.13
C ILE A 317 3.04 -9.33 18.78
N SER A 318 3.59 -9.98 17.74
CA SER A 318 4.94 -9.68 17.26
C SER A 318 5.02 -8.26 16.65
N THR A 319 6.15 -7.58 16.85
CA THR A 319 6.27 -6.13 16.59
C THR A 319 6.83 -5.76 15.22
N SER A 320 7.10 -6.72 14.32
CA SER A 320 7.81 -6.45 13.05
C SER A 320 7.22 -7.16 11.83
N GLY A 321 7.25 -6.44 10.70
CA GLY A 321 6.89 -6.94 9.38
C GLY A 321 5.38 -6.99 9.08
N PRO A 322 5.01 -7.33 7.83
CA PRO A 322 3.62 -7.54 7.43
C PRO A 322 3.07 -8.89 7.92
N LYS A 323 3.93 -9.81 8.36
CA LYS A 323 3.56 -11.06 9.00
C LYS A 323 3.66 -10.89 10.51
N ARG A 324 2.51 -10.81 11.18
CA ARG A 324 2.39 -10.73 12.64
C ARG A 324 2.08 -12.12 13.20
N THR A 325 2.73 -12.48 14.30
CA THR A 325 2.42 -13.69 15.06
C THR A 325 1.68 -13.24 16.32
N LEU A 326 0.50 -13.80 16.53
CA LEU A 326 -0.27 -13.70 17.77
C LEU A 326 0.01 -14.96 18.58
N THR A 327 0.66 -14.81 19.72
CA THR A 327 0.87 -15.88 20.71
C THR A 327 -0.20 -15.75 21.78
N ILE A 328 -1.01 -16.79 21.98
CA ILE A 328 -2.23 -16.74 22.80
C ILE A 328 -2.16 -17.79 23.91
N THR A 329 -2.22 -17.32 25.15
CA THR A 329 -2.20 -18.13 26.37
C THR A 329 -3.49 -17.89 27.15
N PRO A 330 -4.37 -18.91 27.28
CA PRO A 330 -5.54 -18.85 28.16
C PRO A 330 -5.18 -18.69 29.63
N SER A 331 -6.16 -18.31 30.45
CA SER A 331 -6.10 -18.48 31.90
C SER A 331 -5.84 -19.95 32.27
N ALA A 332 -5.10 -20.18 33.35
CA ALA A 332 -4.84 -21.54 33.83
C ALA A 332 -6.15 -22.28 34.15
N ASN A 333 -6.26 -23.52 33.69
CA ASN A 333 -7.43 -24.40 33.83
C ASN A 333 -8.75 -23.80 33.32
N ALA A 334 -8.67 -22.88 32.34
CA ALA A 334 -9.84 -22.33 31.67
C ALA A 334 -10.01 -22.95 30.28
N HIS A 335 -11.23 -23.41 30.01
CA HIS A 335 -11.64 -24.02 28.75
C HIS A 335 -12.94 -23.40 28.21
N GLY A 336 -13.28 -23.71 26.96
CA GLY A 336 -14.43 -23.16 26.24
C GLY A 336 -14.03 -22.38 24.99
N GLU A 337 -14.89 -21.45 24.57
CA GLU A 337 -14.69 -20.65 23.36
C GLU A 337 -14.54 -19.15 23.66
N ALA A 338 -13.71 -18.50 22.83
CA ALA A 338 -13.58 -17.05 22.75
C ALA A 338 -13.40 -16.63 21.30
N VAL A 339 -14.20 -15.67 20.81
CA VAL A 339 -13.86 -14.93 19.59
C VAL A 339 -12.74 -13.94 19.93
N ILE A 340 -11.66 -13.97 19.16
CA ILE A 340 -10.55 -13.04 19.24
C ILE A 340 -10.65 -12.09 18.04
N THR A 341 -10.78 -10.79 18.29
CA THR A 341 -10.82 -9.75 17.26
C THR A 341 -9.45 -9.09 17.16
N ILE A 342 -8.90 -8.99 15.96
CA ILE A 342 -7.68 -8.25 15.65
C ILE A 342 -8.09 -6.98 14.92
N THR A 343 -7.54 -5.83 15.34
CA THR A 343 -7.72 -4.54 14.67
C THR A 343 -6.38 -3.96 14.24
N VAL A 344 -6.33 -3.56 12.98
CA VAL A 344 -5.18 -3.00 12.27
C VAL A 344 -5.50 -1.55 11.94
N SER A 345 -4.59 -0.63 12.24
CA SER A 345 -4.80 0.82 12.12
C SER A 345 -3.60 1.48 11.47
N ASP A 346 -3.84 2.31 10.45
CA ASP A 346 -2.82 3.16 9.80
C ASP A 346 -2.69 4.54 10.50
N GLY A 347 -3.64 4.87 11.39
CA GLY A 347 -3.76 6.14 12.12
C GLY A 347 -4.87 7.07 11.63
N VAL A 348 -5.52 6.71 10.52
CA VAL A 348 -6.66 7.40 9.88
C VAL A 348 -7.85 6.44 9.77
N ASP A 349 -7.64 5.28 9.14
CA ASP A 349 -8.60 4.21 8.91
C ASP A 349 -8.21 2.93 9.68
N GLN A 350 -9.18 2.02 9.80
CA GLN A 350 -9.01 0.74 10.51
C GLN A 350 -9.66 -0.41 9.76
N ALA A 351 -9.08 -1.60 9.89
CA ALA A 351 -9.65 -2.87 9.45
C ALA A 351 -9.55 -3.91 10.57
N SER A 352 -10.57 -4.75 10.67
CA SER A 352 -10.62 -5.80 11.69
C SER A 352 -10.96 -7.16 11.08
N ALA A 353 -10.37 -8.22 11.62
CA ALA A 353 -10.74 -9.60 11.38
C ALA A 353 -10.90 -10.31 12.72
N ALA A 354 -11.67 -11.39 12.75
CA ALA A 354 -11.85 -12.20 13.95
C ALA A 354 -11.80 -13.69 13.61
N PHE A 355 -11.37 -14.48 14.58
CA PHE A 355 -11.38 -15.94 14.52
C PHE A 355 -11.84 -16.51 15.86
N THR A 356 -12.29 -17.75 15.85
CA THR A 356 -12.73 -18.49 17.04
C THR A 356 -11.52 -19.21 17.64
N LEU A 357 -11.27 -18.98 18.92
CA LEU A 357 -10.40 -19.81 19.74
C LEU A 357 -11.26 -20.84 20.50
N THR A 358 -10.97 -22.12 20.31
CA THR A 358 -11.47 -23.21 21.15
C THR A 358 -10.34 -23.68 22.07
N VAL A 359 -10.58 -23.68 23.37
CA VAL A 359 -9.67 -24.21 24.39
C VAL A 359 -10.30 -25.48 24.97
N ASN A 360 -9.73 -26.63 24.64
CA ASN A 360 -10.21 -27.92 25.14
C ASN A 360 -9.79 -28.12 26.60
N GLU A 361 -10.71 -28.65 27.41
CA GLU A 361 -10.39 -29.21 28.73
C GLU A 361 -9.43 -30.40 28.60
N MET A 362 -8.44 -30.48 29.48
CA MET A 362 -7.51 -31.60 29.62
C MET A 362 -7.53 -32.08 31.07
N ASN A 363 -7.78 -33.37 31.25
CA ASN A 363 -7.80 -34.00 32.57
C ASN A 363 -6.42 -33.95 33.25
N ASP A 364 -6.25 -33.03 34.19
CA ASP A 364 -5.04 -32.87 35.02
C ASP A 364 -5.01 -33.91 36.16
N PRO A 365 -4.13 -34.93 36.12
CA PRO A 365 -4.09 -35.96 37.15
C PRO A 365 -3.54 -35.42 38.48
N PRO A 366 -4.07 -35.88 39.62
CA PRO A 366 -3.65 -35.41 40.93
C PRO A 366 -2.23 -35.86 41.25
N ILE A 367 -1.42 -34.93 41.78
CA ILE A 367 -0.04 -35.21 42.18
C ILE A 367 -0.04 -35.47 43.68
N LEU A 368 0.42 -36.66 44.09
CA LEU A 368 0.61 -37.05 45.50
C LEU A 368 2.10 -37.02 45.87
N SER A 369 2.43 -36.42 47.00
CA SER A 369 3.74 -36.44 47.63
C SER A 369 3.66 -37.07 49.03
N VAL A 370 4.77 -37.63 49.51
CA VAL A 370 4.90 -38.11 50.88
C VAL A 370 6.21 -37.58 51.46
N ALA A 371 6.11 -36.86 52.58
CA ALA A 371 7.25 -36.31 53.31
C ALA A 371 7.36 -36.94 54.70
N ARG A 372 8.57 -36.92 55.27
CA ARG A 372 8.82 -37.30 56.65
C ARG A 372 9.36 -36.11 57.44
N GLY A 373 8.68 -35.77 58.53
CA GLY A 373 9.06 -34.71 59.45
C GLY A 373 10.31 -35.05 60.27
N GLY A 374 10.95 -34.01 60.82
CA GLY A 374 12.13 -34.16 61.70
C GLY A 374 11.81 -34.79 63.06
N ASP A 375 10.54 -34.82 63.45
CA ASP A 375 9.97 -35.58 64.57
C ASP A 375 9.70 -37.06 64.23
N GLY A 376 9.85 -37.44 62.96
CA GLY A 376 9.61 -38.77 62.44
C GLY A 376 8.19 -39.01 61.91
N GLY A 377 7.29 -38.03 62.00
CA GLY A 377 5.92 -38.08 61.45
C GLY A 377 5.89 -38.19 59.92
N LEU A 378 4.79 -38.72 59.36
CA LEU A 378 4.58 -38.79 57.92
C LEU A 378 3.47 -37.83 57.50
N THR A 379 3.69 -37.14 56.38
CA THR A 379 2.70 -36.24 55.79
C THR A 379 2.45 -36.67 54.35
N VAL A 380 1.19 -36.86 53.99
CA VAL A 380 0.75 -37.11 52.62
C VAL A 380 0.11 -35.84 52.10
N GLU A 381 0.68 -35.24 51.06
CA GLU A 381 0.16 -34.02 50.45
C GLU A 381 -0.30 -34.32 49.03
N TRP A 382 -1.35 -33.66 48.57
CA TRP A 382 -1.76 -33.72 47.17
C TRP A 382 -2.25 -32.38 46.63
N ALA A 383 -2.09 -32.24 45.32
CA ALA A 383 -2.54 -31.10 44.52
C ALA A 383 -3.29 -31.61 43.27
N GLY A 384 -4.17 -30.78 42.70
CA GLY A 384 -5.07 -31.17 41.60
C GLY A 384 -6.45 -31.67 42.07
N GLY A 385 -6.78 -31.56 43.36
CA GLY A 385 -8.06 -32.03 43.91
C GLY A 385 -8.14 -33.56 44.04
N GLY A 386 -9.36 -34.09 44.09
CA GLY A 386 -9.62 -35.52 44.25
C GLY A 386 -9.60 -36.03 45.70
N VAL A 387 -10.03 -37.28 45.86
CA VAL A 387 -10.22 -37.97 47.14
C VAL A 387 -8.99 -38.81 47.49
N LEU A 388 -8.41 -38.58 48.67
CA LEU A 388 -7.37 -39.44 49.22
C LEU A 388 -7.97 -40.81 49.56
N GLN A 389 -7.36 -41.87 49.02
CA GLN A 389 -7.70 -43.24 49.35
C GLN A 389 -6.50 -43.98 49.94
N SER A 390 -6.76 -44.86 50.90
CA SER A 390 -5.77 -45.77 51.46
C SER A 390 -6.09 -47.24 51.13
N SER A 391 -5.06 -48.07 51.11
CA SER A 391 -5.15 -49.52 50.91
C SER A 391 -4.11 -50.27 51.73
N THR A 392 -4.46 -51.48 52.15
CA THR A 392 -3.60 -52.41 52.88
C THR A 392 -3.03 -53.53 52.01
N ASP A 393 -3.52 -53.67 50.76
CA ASP A 393 -3.24 -54.81 49.87
C ASP A 393 -3.07 -54.43 48.38
N LEU A 394 -3.08 -53.12 48.06
CA LEU A 394 -3.09 -52.51 46.72
C LEU A 394 -4.32 -52.82 45.84
N LYS A 395 -5.32 -53.56 46.35
CA LYS A 395 -6.50 -54.00 45.60
C LYS A 395 -7.79 -53.39 46.14
N SER A 396 -7.92 -53.39 47.46
CA SER A 396 -9.04 -52.89 48.24
C SER A 396 -8.71 -51.47 48.67
N TRP A 397 -9.38 -50.49 48.06
CA TRP A 397 -9.15 -49.06 48.30
C TRP A 397 -10.37 -48.45 48.99
N GLN A 398 -10.13 -47.65 50.03
CA GLN A 398 -11.17 -46.94 50.77
C GLN A 398 -10.81 -45.46 50.86
N ALA A 399 -11.81 -44.58 50.74
CA ALA A 399 -11.64 -43.16 51.03
C ALA A 399 -11.16 -42.95 52.47
N VAL A 400 -10.24 -42.03 52.66
CA VAL A 400 -9.84 -41.57 54.00
C VAL A 400 -10.84 -40.47 54.39
N GLU A 401 -11.71 -40.78 55.36
CA GLU A 401 -12.72 -39.84 55.84
C GLU A 401 -12.08 -38.55 56.37
N ASP A 402 -12.71 -37.41 56.09
CA ASP A 402 -12.27 -36.05 56.47
C ASP A 402 -10.82 -35.67 56.10
N ALA A 403 -10.22 -36.35 55.11
CA ALA A 403 -8.86 -36.08 54.69
C ALA A 403 -8.72 -34.72 53.97
N ALA A 404 -7.95 -33.81 54.58
CA ALA A 404 -7.48 -32.57 53.96
C ALA A 404 -5.99 -32.66 53.61
N SER A 405 -5.59 -31.99 52.53
CA SER A 405 -4.18 -31.83 52.15
C SER A 405 -3.59 -30.61 52.89
N PRO A 406 -2.48 -30.74 53.65
CA PRO A 406 -1.70 -31.95 53.91
C PRO A 406 -2.31 -32.86 54.98
N PHE A 407 -2.33 -34.18 54.73
CA PHE A 407 -2.86 -35.19 55.65
C PHE A 407 -1.73 -35.78 56.53
N PRO A 408 -1.81 -35.66 57.87
CA PRO A 408 -0.85 -36.30 58.76
C PRO A 408 -1.15 -37.81 58.86
N ALA A 409 -0.26 -38.63 58.33
CA ALA A 409 -0.33 -40.08 58.47
C ALA A 409 0.35 -40.52 59.78
N ASP A 410 -0.35 -41.35 60.57
CA ASP A 410 0.23 -41.97 61.76
C ASP A 410 1.48 -42.79 61.37
N PRO A 411 2.64 -42.64 62.03
CA PRO A 411 3.79 -43.52 61.84
C PRO A 411 3.48 -45.02 61.98
N ALA A 412 2.45 -45.40 62.74
CA ALA A 412 1.95 -46.79 62.83
C ALA A 412 1.25 -47.26 61.55
N ASP A 413 0.80 -46.33 60.69
CA ASP A 413 0.16 -46.58 59.39
C ASP A 413 1.13 -46.48 58.21
N ALA A 414 2.44 -46.34 58.44
CA ALA A 414 3.49 -46.23 57.41
C ALA A 414 3.62 -47.44 56.45
N TRP A 415 2.82 -48.49 56.66
CA TRP A 415 2.71 -49.68 55.82
C TRP A 415 1.51 -49.64 54.86
N LYS A 416 0.62 -48.65 54.99
CA LYS A 416 -0.52 -48.42 54.08
C LYS A 416 -0.04 -47.76 52.79
N TYR A 417 -0.72 -48.08 51.69
CA TYR A 417 -0.55 -47.43 50.40
C TYR A 417 -1.56 -46.30 50.26
N PHE A 418 -1.13 -45.17 49.69
CA PHE A 418 -1.99 -44.01 49.42
C PHE A 418 -2.06 -43.74 47.92
N ARG A 419 -3.23 -43.28 47.46
CA ARG A 419 -3.44 -42.72 46.13
C ARG A 419 -4.45 -41.59 46.23
N VAL A 420 -4.46 -40.69 45.25
CA VAL A 420 -5.57 -39.77 45.04
C VAL A 420 -6.25 -40.16 43.73
N ILE A 421 -7.58 -40.13 43.71
CA ILE A 421 -8.37 -40.26 42.50
C ILE A 421 -9.23 -39.01 42.33
N LEU A 422 -9.39 -38.56 41.09
CA LEU A 422 -10.48 -37.65 40.73
C LEU A 422 -11.80 -38.46 40.76
N GLU A 423 -12.90 -37.81 41.10
CA GLU A 423 -14.25 -38.40 41.01
C GLU A 423 -14.81 -38.33 39.59
#